data_AF-A0A950ABF8-F1
#
_entry.id   AF-A0A950ABF8-F1
#
_cell.length_a   1.000
_cell.length_b   1.000
_cell.length_c   1.000
_cell.angle_alpha   90.00
_cell.angle_beta   90.00
_cell.angle_gamma   90.00
#
_symmetry.space_group_name_H-M   'P 1'
#
loop_
_entity.id
_entity.type
_entity.pdbx_description
1 polymer ?
#
loop_
_entity_poly.entity_id
_entity_poly.type
_entity_poly.pdbx_seq_one_letter_code
_entity_poly.pdbx_strand_id
1 'polypeptide(L)'
;GDERHPQQGDRHRLPGADDLAQPGLHRGRADRRGDPPTRGPRPVRGDRLSMIFQEPMTSRNPVARVGDQVGEPLVLHRGASRKEARARAVDLLRKVGIADPERRVLAYPHELSGGMRQRVMIAMALSCDPELLIADEPTTALDVTIQAQILDLMNDLQKRLNSAIILITHDLGVVAEVCEKVLVMYGGTMVEYGTAEQIFAAPKHPYTLGLLESLPRLDERRRLVPIEGQPPNLLRLPAGCVFAPRCPYALPDHAVNPPPIVDFGGGHVARCTLYKEEPGLDIRLEADRLKLASASAKEAARG
;
A
#
# COMPACT_ATOMS: atom_id res chain seq x y z
N GLY A 1 -34.50 -44.27 -5.79
CA GLY A 1 -33.64 -43.65 -6.81
C GLY A 1 -33.81 -42.17 -6.66
N ASP A 2 -32.85 -41.53 -6.03
CA ASP A 2 -32.90 -40.12 -5.65
C ASP A 2 -31.67 -39.45 -6.26
N GLU A 3 -31.86 -38.84 -7.43
CA GLU A 3 -30.80 -38.18 -8.20
C GLU A 3 -30.62 -36.74 -7.69
N ARG A 4 -29.55 -36.53 -6.91
CA ARG A 4 -29.09 -35.21 -6.50
C ARG A 4 -28.13 -34.63 -7.54
N HIS A 5 -28.56 -33.57 -8.22
CA HIS A 5 -27.69 -32.63 -8.93
C HIS A 5 -26.81 -31.85 -7.93
N PRO A 6 -25.50 -31.68 -8.17
CA PRO A 6 -24.66 -30.82 -7.35
C PRO A 6 -24.78 -29.35 -7.80
N GLN A 7 -25.18 -28.47 -6.88
CA GLN A 7 -25.14 -27.02 -7.06
C GLN A 7 -23.68 -26.55 -7.12
N GLN A 8 -23.34 -25.86 -8.20
CA GLN A 8 -22.05 -25.19 -8.39
C GLN A 8 -21.90 -24.06 -7.37
N GLY A 9 -20.80 -24.12 -6.60
CA GLY A 9 -20.42 -23.11 -5.64
C GLY A 9 -20.01 -21.80 -6.31
N ASP A 10 -20.60 -20.73 -5.81
CA ASP A 10 -20.37 -19.32 -6.14
C ASP A 10 -18.87 -18.98 -6.02
N ARG A 11 -18.20 -18.77 -7.16
CA ARG A 11 -16.80 -18.36 -7.26
C ARG A 11 -16.74 -16.89 -7.69
N HIS A 12 -16.02 -16.10 -6.89
CA HIS A 12 -15.44 -14.80 -7.23
C HIS A 12 -16.43 -13.70 -7.64
N ARG A 13 -17.06 -13.07 -6.63
CA ARG A 13 -17.60 -11.70 -6.79
C ARG A 13 -16.49 -10.70 -6.50
N LEU A 14 -16.01 -10.00 -7.52
CA LEU A 14 -15.21 -8.79 -7.36
C LEU A 14 -16.08 -7.71 -6.68
N PRO A 15 -15.51 -6.82 -5.82
CA PRO A 15 -16.24 -5.66 -5.33
C PRO A 15 -16.66 -4.80 -6.53
N GLY A 16 -17.94 -4.42 -6.58
CA GLY A 16 -18.44 -3.53 -7.64
C GLY A 16 -17.90 -2.11 -7.45
N ALA A 17 -18.02 -1.27 -8.50
CA ALA A 17 -17.71 0.16 -8.41
C ALA A 17 -18.44 0.86 -7.24
N ASP A 18 -19.60 0.33 -6.83
CA ASP A 18 -20.38 0.81 -5.69
C ASP A 18 -19.76 0.49 -4.32
N ASP A 19 -18.98 -0.60 -4.19
CA ASP A 19 -18.29 -0.97 -2.94
C ASP A 19 -17.10 -0.04 -2.64
N LEU A 20 -16.55 0.59 -3.68
CA LEU A 20 -15.48 1.61 -3.59
C LEU A 20 -16.04 3.04 -3.45
N ALA A 21 -17.36 3.22 -3.52
CA ALA A 21 -18.03 4.52 -3.61
C ALA A 21 -18.48 5.11 -2.25
N GLN A 22 -18.29 4.41 -1.12
CA GLN A 22 -18.76 4.90 0.17
C GLN A 22 -17.61 5.24 1.14
N PRO A 23 -17.37 6.53 1.46
CA PRO A 23 -16.66 6.89 2.67
C PRO A 23 -17.60 6.64 3.86
N GLY A 24 -17.73 5.38 4.25
CA GLY A 24 -18.34 4.99 5.52
C GLY A 24 -17.45 5.47 6.65
N LEU A 25 -17.58 6.74 7.03
CA LEU A 25 -17.01 7.29 8.24
C LEU A 25 -17.72 6.61 9.43
N HIS A 26 -17.33 5.38 9.76
CA HIS A 26 -17.57 4.84 11.09
C HIS A 26 -16.77 5.72 12.05
N ARG A 27 -17.43 6.79 12.53
CA ARG A 27 -16.99 7.52 13.72
C ARG A 27 -17.07 6.53 14.88
N GLY A 28 -16.03 5.71 15.02
CA GLY A 28 -15.71 5.07 16.29
C GLY A 28 -15.55 6.20 17.29
N ARG A 29 -16.58 6.38 18.12
CA ARG A 29 -16.56 7.28 19.26
C ARG A 29 -15.32 6.90 20.07
N ALA A 30 -14.29 7.74 20.04
CA ALA A 30 -13.12 7.56 20.88
C ALA A 30 -13.59 7.71 22.33
N ASP A 31 -13.91 6.59 22.97
CA ASP A 31 -14.26 6.56 24.37
C ASP A 31 -12.99 6.81 25.17
N ARG A 32 -12.87 8.03 25.71
CA ARG A 32 -11.75 8.46 26.56
C ARG A 32 -11.94 7.95 27.99
N ARG A 33 -12.05 6.64 28.16
CA ARG A 33 -11.95 5.99 29.48
C ARG A 33 -11.10 4.74 29.32
N GLY A 34 -10.11 4.61 30.20
CA GLY A 34 -9.13 3.53 30.20
C GLY A 34 -9.74 2.17 30.54
N ASP A 35 -10.59 1.66 29.66
CA ASP A 35 -10.99 0.26 29.67
C ASP A 35 -9.83 -0.61 29.16
N PRO A 36 -9.52 -1.74 29.81
CA PRO A 36 -8.58 -2.71 29.26
C PRO A 36 -9.09 -3.15 27.88
N PRO A 37 -8.19 -3.40 26.90
CA PRO A 37 -8.61 -3.73 25.55
C PRO A 37 -9.55 -4.93 25.60
N THR A 38 -10.81 -4.67 25.26
CA THR A 38 -11.83 -5.70 25.09
C THR A 38 -11.24 -6.79 24.19
N ARG A 39 -11.57 -8.06 24.48
CA ARG A 39 -11.10 -9.24 23.74
C ARG A 39 -11.52 -9.17 22.25
N GLY A 40 -10.84 -8.34 21.46
CA GLY A 40 -10.90 -8.31 20.01
C GLY A 40 -10.20 -9.53 19.41
N PRO A 41 -10.15 -9.68 18.07
CA PRO A 41 -9.84 -10.93 17.37
C PRO A 41 -8.36 -11.34 17.48
N ARG A 42 -7.94 -11.75 18.68
CA ARG A 42 -6.63 -12.37 18.96
C ARG A 42 -6.34 -13.65 18.16
N PRO A 43 -7.34 -14.47 17.74
CA PRO A 43 -7.04 -15.69 16.97
C PRO A 43 -6.58 -15.39 15.53
N VAL A 44 -6.88 -14.21 14.99
CA VAL A 44 -6.63 -13.90 13.57
C VAL A 44 -5.36 -13.07 13.39
N ARG A 45 -5.12 -12.10 14.29
CA ARG A 45 -3.95 -11.23 14.26
C ARG A 45 -2.72 -11.97 14.80
N GLY A 46 -1.60 -11.90 14.08
CA GLY A 46 -0.36 -12.59 14.43
C GLY A 46 -0.28 -14.05 13.94
N ASP A 47 -1.42 -14.63 13.53
CA ASP A 47 -1.50 -15.97 12.97
C ASP A 47 -1.78 -15.94 11.46
N ARG A 48 -3.00 -15.52 11.09
CA ARG A 48 -3.47 -15.46 9.69
C ARG A 48 -3.26 -14.08 9.07
N LEU A 49 -3.25 -13.03 9.88
CA LEU A 49 -3.04 -11.65 9.45
C LEU A 49 -1.84 -11.04 10.17
N SER A 50 -0.91 -10.50 9.41
CA SER A 50 0.31 -9.89 9.92
C SER A 50 0.58 -8.53 9.29
N MET A 51 1.34 -7.69 9.99
CA MET A 51 1.65 -6.34 9.55
C MET A 51 3.12 -5.98 9.83
N ILE A 52 3.76 -5.34 8.86
CA ILE A 52 5.08 -4.70 8.98
C ILE A 52 4.83 -3.20 9.05
N PHE A 53 5.29 -2.56 10.12
CA PHE A 53 5.11 -1.12 10.35
C PHE A 53 6.30 -0.31 9.84
N GLN A 54 6.06 0.92 9.41
CA GLN A 54 7.09 1.85 8.94
C GLN A 54 8.16 2.19 10.00
N GLU A 55 7.82 2.16 11.30
CA GLU A 55 8.76 2.46 12.40
C GLU A 55 9.01 1.24 13.32
N PRO A 56 10.13 0.52 13.16
CA PRO A 56 10.48 -0.63 14.02
C PRO A 56 10.77 -0.27 15.48
N MET A 57 10.92 1.02 15.78
CA MET A 57 11.56 1.52 16.99
C MET A 57 10.61 1.55 18.19
N THR A 58 9.30 1.63 17.96
CA THR A 58 8.28 1.76 19.01
C THR A 58 7.54 0.46 19.30
N SER A 59 7.65 -0.54 18.42
CA SER A 59 6.87 -1.79 18.49
C SER A 59 7.55 -2.94 19.23
N ARG A 60 8.82 -2.78 19.65
CA ARG A 60 9.61 -3.88 20.25
C ARG A 60 9.71 -3.76 21.77
N ASN A 61 9.62 -4.90 22.44
CA ASN A 61 9.96 -5.00 23.86
C ASN A 61 11.49 -4.92 24.00
N PRO A 62 12.05 -3.82 24.57
CA PRO A 62 13.49 -3.60 24.60
C PRO A 62 14.24 -4.58 25.51
N VAL A 63 13.52 -5.28 26.39
CA VAL A 63 14.09 -6.23 27.36
C VAL A 63 13.94 -7.70 26.94
N ALA A 64 13.29 -7.99 25.81
CA ALA A 64 13.18 -9.35 25.28
C ALA A 64 14.28 -9.61 24.23
N ARG A 65 14.82 -10.83 24.16
CA ARG A 65 15.78 -11.19 23.11
C ARG A 65 15.09 -11.22 21.75
N VAL A 66 15.88 -11.04 20.69
CA VAL A 66 15.43 -11.06 19.30
C VAL A 66 14.72 -12.37 18.98
N GLY A 67 15.31 -13.51 19.34
CA GLY A 67 14.74 -14.81 19.07
C GLY A 67 13.41 -15.05 19.75
N ASP A 68 13.28 -14.58 21.00
CA ASP A 68 12.05 -14.74 21.76
C ASP A 68 10.93 -13.93 21.11
N GLN A 69 11.21 -12.71 20.65
CA GLN A 69 10.23 -11.87 19.94
C GLN A 69 9.83 -12.45 18.58
N VAL A 70 10.78 -13.00 17.81
CA VAL A 70 10.49 -13.64 16.51
C VAL A 70 9.71 -14.94 16.67
N GLY A 71 10.01 -15.71 17.72
CA GLY A 71 9.36 -17.00 17.98
C GLY A 71 8.06 -16.91 18.77
N GLU A 72 7.78 -15.80 19.45
CA GLU A 72 6.61 -15.61 20.31
C GLU A 72 5.29 -15.88 19.59
N PRO A 73 5.04 -15.39 18.35
CA PRO A 73 3.80 -15.70 17.63
C PRO A 73 3.58 -17.20 17.42
N LEU A 74 4.64 -17.98 17.14
CA LEU A 74 4.55 -19.43 16.95
C LEU A 74 4.18 -20.15 18.25
N VAL A 75 4.71 -19.72 19.38
CA VAL A 75 4.36 -20.28 20.69
C VAL A 75 2.90 -19.95 21.03
N LEU A 76 2.49 -18.70 20.82
CA LEU A 76 1.16 -18.22 21.19
C LEU A 76 0.04 -18.74 20.29
N HIS A 77 0.27 -18.81 18.98
CA HIS A 77 -0.78 -19.10 17.99
C HIS A 77 -0.72 -20.51 17.42
N ARG A 78 0.47 -21.13 17.36
CA ARG A 78 0.67 -22.46 16.75
C ARG A 78 1.03 -23.55 17.76
N GLY A 79 1.15 -23.23 19.05
CA GLY A 79 1.49 -24.20 20.10
C GLY A 79 2.90 -24.78 19.96
N ALA A 80 3.79 -24.10 19.23
CA ALA A 80 5.16 -24.56 19.02
C ALA A 80 5.94 -24.58 20.34
N SER A 81 6.81 -25.58 20.50
CA SER A 81 7.77 -25.57 21.61
C SER A 81 8.76 -24.41 21.46
N ARG A 82 9.33 -23.95 22.58
CA ARG A 82 10.38 -22.91 22.56
C ARG A 82 11.57 -23.30 21.68
N LYS A 83 11.87 -24.60 21.57
CA LYS A 83 12.96 -25.10 20.72
C LYS A 83 12.62 -24.92 19.25
N GLU A 84 11.42 -25.28 18.83
CA GLU A 84 10.93 -25.11 17.45
C GLU A 84 10.83 -23.63 17.09
N ALA A 85 10.23 -22.81 17.96
CA ALA A 85 10.10 -21.38 17.77
C ALA A 85 11.48 -20.70 17.59
N ARG A 86 12.48 -21.11 18.38
CA ARG A 86 13.85 -20.61 18.25
C ARG A 86 14.53 -21.07 16.97
N ALA A 87 14.34 -22.32 16.56
CA ALA A 87 14.89 -22.83 15.30
C ALA A 87 14.31 -22.07 14.10
N ARG A 88 13.00 -21.83 14.10
CA ARG A 88 12.32 -21.01 13.10
C ARG A 88 12.77 -19.55 13.13
N ALA A 89 12.99 -18.97 14.31
CA ALA A 89 13.56 -17.63 14.42
C ALA A 89 14.93 -17.53 13.75
N VAL A 90 15.83 -18.49 13.96
CA VAL A 90 17.14 -18.52 13.30
C VAL A 90 17.00 -18.62 11.77
N ASP A 91 16.11 -19.49 11.28
CA ASP A 91 15.82 -19.60 9.84
C ASP A 91 15.33 -18.28 9.24
N LEU A 92 14.38 -17.62 9.90
CA LEU A 92 13.85 -16.34 9.43
C LEU A 92 14.91 -15.24 9.46
N LEU A 93 15.71 -15.15 10.53
CA LEU A 93 16.83 -14.20 10.60
C LEU A 93 17.81 -14.39 9.43
N ARG A 94 18.09 -15.64 9.05
CA ARG A 94 18.91 -15.95 7.87
C ARG A 94 18.25 -15.45 6.58
N LYS A 95 16.96 -15.74 6.40
CA LYS A 95 16.18 -15.34 5.21
C LYS A 95 16.09 -13.84 5.02
N VAL A 96 15.98 -13.07 6.10
CA VAL A 96 15.99 -11.60 6.05
C VAL A 96 17.41 -11.02 5.98
N GLY A 97 18.45 -11.84 5.81
CA GLY A 97 19.83 -11.38 5.59
C GLY A 97 20.57 -10.92 6.85
N ILE A 98 20.19 -11.41 8.04
CA ILE A 98 20.96 -11.14 9.27
C ILE A 98 22.17 -12.08 9.33
N ALA A 99 23.37 -11.50 9.35
CA ALA A 99 24.61 -12.24 9.54
C ALA A 99 24.68 -12.87 10.95
N ASP A 100 25.30 -14.05 11.05
CA ASP A 100 25.41 -14.87 12.27
C ASP A 100 24.07 -15.06 13.01
N PRO A 101 23.02 -15.58 12.35
CA PRO A 101 21.68 -15.63 12.94
C PRO A 101 21.64 -16.44 14.24
N GLU A 102 22.48 -17.46 14.39
CA GLU A 102 22.63 -18.28 15.61
C GLU A 102 23.12 -17.46 16.81
N ARG A 103 23.94 -16.43 16.56
CA ARG A 103 24.38 -15.47 17.57
C ARG A 103 23.34 -14.36 17.75
N ARG A 104 22.80 -13.81 16.66
CA ARG A 104 21.87 -12.66 16.69
C ARG A 104 20.51 -13.00 17.28
N VAL A 105 20.08 -14.25 17.26
CA VAL A 105 18.88 -14.71 17.96
C VAL A 105 18.97 -14.47 19.49
N LEU A 106 20.19 -14.42 20.05
CA LEU A 106 20.44 -14.14 21.46
C LEU A 106 20.56 -12.65 21.80
N ALA A 107 20.71 -11.79 20.79
CA ALA A 107 20.89 -10.36 20.98
C ALA A 107 19.60 -9.69 21.46
N TYR A 108 19.74 -8.51 22.05
CA TYR A 108 18.67 -7.60 22.38
C TYR A 108 18.49 -6.55 21.26
N PRO A 109 17.30 -5.92 21.14
CA PRO A 109 17.03 -4.91 20.11
C PRO A 109 18.06 -3.78 20.06
N HIS A 110 18.55 -3.32 21.23
CA HIS A 110 19.51 -2.22 21.32
C HIS A 110 20.90 -2.57 20.76
N GLU A 111 21.22 -3.86 20.59
CA GLU A 111 22.49 -4.35 20.01
C GLU A 111 22.44 -4.45 18.46
N LEU A 112 21.30 -4.10 17.85
CA LEU A 112 21.08 -4.15 16.40
C LEU A 112 21.07 -2.76 15.78
N SER A 113 21.57 -2.63 14.55
CA SER A 113 21.41 -1.41 13.74
C SER A 113 19.96 -1.20 13.32
N GLY A 114 19.60 0.00 12.86
CA GLY A 114 18.23 0.31 12.39
C GLY A 114 17.74 -0.67 11.33
N GLY A 115 18.52 -0.87 10.26
CA GLY A 115 18.18 -1.84 9.20
C GLY A 115 18.14 -3.30 9.69
N MET A 116 18.94 -3.68 10.70
CA MET A 116 18.80 -5.00 11.33
C MET A 116 17.49 -5.13 12.12
N ARG A 117 17.05 -4.07 12.81
CA ARG A 117 15.78 -4.09 13.54
C ARG A 117 14.58 -4.20 12.60
N GLN A 118 14.61 -3.50 11.47
CA GLN A 118 13.59 -3.59 10.43
C GLN A 118 13.50 -5.01 9.85
N ARG A 119 14.65 -5.61 9.50
CA ARG A 119 14.72 -7.02 9.08
C ARG A 119 14.15 -7.98 10.11
N VAL A 120 14.45 -7.77 11.40
CA VAL A 120 13.87 -8.59 12.46
C VAL A 120 12.35 -8.42 12.55
N MET A 121 11.81 -7.20 12.37
CA MET A 121 10.36 -6.98 12.35
C MET A 121 9.70 -7.70 11.17
N ILE A 122 10.34 -7.71 10.00
CA ILE A 122 9.88 -8.51 8.85
C ILE A 122 9.89 -10.00 9.22
N ALA A 123 10.96 -10.51 9.83
CA ALA A 123 11.03 -11.89 10.31
C ALA A 123 9.92 -12.23 11.32
N MET A 124 9.60 -11.31 12.25
CA MET A 124 8.49 -11.46 13.19
C MET A 124 7.15 -11.56 12.44
N ALA A 125 6.91 -10.67 11.47
CA ALA A 125 5.68 -10.63 10.70
C ALA A 125 5.47 -11.92 9.86
N LEU A 126 6.55 -12.53 9.38
CA LEU A 126 6.54 -13.76 8.59
C LEU A 126 6.56 -15.04 9.44
N SER A 127 6.68 -14.93 10.76
CA SER A 127 6.95 -16.07 11.64
C SER A 127 5.90 -17.17 11.57
N CYS A 128 4.62 -16.79 11.49
CA CYS A 128 3.46 -17.68 11.42
C CYS A 128 3.00 -18.01 9.99
N ASP A 129 3.76 -17.61 8.95
CA ASP A 129 3.39 -17.86 7.55
C ASP A 129 1.96 -17.33 7.24
N PRO A 130 1.71 -15.99 7.37
CA PRO A 130 0.36 -15.42 7.37
C PRO A 130 -0.33 -15.51 6.01
N GLU A 131 -1.66 -15.67 6.02
CA GLU A 131 -2.52 -15.63 4.82
C GLU A 131 -2.68 -14.20 4.25
N LEU A 132 -2.57 -13.17 5.09
CA LEU A 132 -2.56 -11.76 4.69
C LEU A 132 -1.41 -11.02 5.36
N LEU A 133 -0.53 -10.42 4.55
CA LEU A 133 0.54 -9.54 4.99
C LEU A 133 0.27 -8.09 4.53
N ILE A 134 0.23 -7.17 5.47
CA ILE A 134 0.20 -5.72 5.18
C ILE A 134 1.60 -5.17 5.46
N ALA A 135 2.26 -4.64 4.42
CA ALA A 135 3.61 -4.13 4.53
C ALA A 135 3.63 -2.62 4.28
N ASP A 136 3.80 -1.85 5.37
CA ASP A 136 3.79 -0.38 5.34
C ASP A 136 5.22 0.17 5.26
N GLU A 137 5.60 0.66 4.08
CA GLU A 137 6.94 1.14 3.73
C GLU A 137 8.07 0.21 4.21
N PRO A 138 8.00 -1.10 3.87
CA PRO A 138 8.82 -2.13 4.50
C PRO A 138 10.30 -2.06 4.12
N THR A 139 10.69 -1.25 3.14
CA THR A 139 12.05 -1.21 2.58
C THR A 139 12.74 0.16 2.71
N THR A 140 12.06 1.20 3.20
CA THR A 140 12.56 2.59 3.17
C THR A 140 13.90 2.85 3.86
N ALA A 141 14.30 2.05 4.86
CA ALA A 141 15.60 2.17 5.54
C ALA A 141 16.56 1.00 5.24
N LEU A 142 16.35 0.31 4.12
CA LEU A 142 17.19 -0.78 3.63
C LEU A 142 17.96 -0.34 2.38
N ASP A 143 19.16 -0.88 2.19
CA ASP A 143 19.88 -0.71 0.92
C ASP A 143 19.21 -1.52 -0.21
N VAL A 144 19.51 -1.17 -1.46
CA VAL A 144 18.88 -1.76 -2.66
C VAL A 144 19.02 -3.29 -2.71
N THR A 145 20.14 -3.85 -2.22
CA THR A 145 20.36 -5.30 -2.24
C THR A 145 19.44 -6.00 -1.24
N ILE A 146 19.37 -5.47 -0.02
CA ILE A 146 18.49 -6.02 1.02
C ILE A 146 17.01 -5.78 0.68
N GLN A 147 16.67 -4.64 0.07
CA GLN A 147 15.32 -4.40 -0.43
C GLN A 147 14.87 -5.50 -1.40
N ALA A 148 15.66 -5.80 -2.44
CA ALA A 148 15.35 -6.86 -3.40
C ALA A 148 15.16 -8.21 -2.69
N GLN A 149 16.06 -8.56 -1.77
CA GLN A 149 15.96 -9.81 -0.98
C GLN A 149 14.66 -9.89 -0.16
N ILE A 150 14.21 -8.79 0.45
CA ILE A 150 12.97 -8.75 1.22
C ILE A 150 11.75 -8.88 0.30
N LEU A 151 11.76 -8.22 -0.85
CA LEU A 151 10.69 -8.32 -1.84
C LEU A 151 10.58 -9.75 -2.39
N ASP A 152 11.71 -10.39 -2.68
CA ASP A 152 11.76 -11.80 -3.10
C ASP A 152 11.19 -12.74 -2.03
N LEU A 153 11.50 -12.48 -0.75
CA LEU A 153 10.97 -13.26 0.36
C LEU A 153 9.44 -13.12 0.49
N MET A 154 8.90 -11.91 0.29
CA MET A 154 7.46 -11.68 0.26
C MET A 154 6.81 -12.37 -0.94
N ASN A 155 7.43 -12.33 -2.12
CA ASN A 155 6.96 -13.00 -3.32
C ASN A 155 6.94 -14.53 -3.17
N ASP A 156 7.99 -15.12 -2.57
CA ASP A 156 8.02 -16.56 -2.23
C ASP A 156 6.90 -16.93 -1.25
N LEU A 157 6.65 -16.10 -0.23
CA LEU A 157 5.54 -16.30 0.69
C LEU A 157 4.19 -16.33 -0.04
N GLN A 158 3.93 -15.33 -0.89
CA GLN A 158 2.71 -15.22 -1.71
C GLN A 158 2.50 -16.50 -2.53
N LYS A 159 3.53 -16.93 -3.27
CA LYS A 159 3.46 -18.11 -4.17
C LYS A 159 3.30 -19.43 -3.42
N ARG A 160 4.07 -19.62 -2.34
CA ARG A 160 4.11 -20.90 -1.59
C ARG A 160 2.86 -21.14 -0.76
N LEU A 161 2.26 -20.07 -0.22
CA LEU A 161 1.15 -20.16 0.73
C LEU A 161 -0.18 -19.64 0.18
N ASN A 162 -0.18 -19.15 -1.07
CA ASN A 162 -1.33 -18.45 -1.64
C ASN A 162 -1.79 -17.27 -0.75
N SER A 163 -0.81 -16.56 -0.18
CA SER A 163 -1.05 -15.42 0.71
C SER A 163 -1.36 -14.15 -0.10
N ALA A 164 -2.24 -13.31 0.43
CA ALA A 164 -2.45 -11.96 -0.06
C ALA A 164 -1.42 -10.99 0.55
N ILE A 165 -0.90 -10.07 -0.24
CA ILE A 165 0.04 -9.04 0.22
C ILE A 165 -0.48 -7.67 -0.19
N ILE A 166 -0.58 -6.76 0.79
CA ILE A 166 -0.83 -5.34 0.57
C ILE A 166 0.48 -4.60 0.84
N LEU A 167 1.11 -4.12 -0.21
CA LEU A 167 2.30 -3.27 -0.11
C LEU A 167 1.88 -1.79 -0.16
N ILE A 168 2.27 -1.03 0.84
CA ILE A 168 2.12 0.43 0.86
C ILE A 168 3.52 1.00 0.67
N THR A 169 3.73 1.71 -0.44
CA THR A 169 5.00 2.37 -0.70
C THR A 169 4.85 3.61 -1.58
N HIS A 170 5.77 4.54 -1.42
CA HIS A 170 5.98 5.67 -2.32
C HIS A 170 6.94 5.35 -3.48
N ASP A 171 7.61 4.19 -3.48
CA ASP A 171 8.54 3.79 -4.53
C ASP A 171 7.80 3.09 -5.68
N LEU A 172 7.56 3.83 -6.77
CA LEU A 172 6.92 3.29 -7.97
C LEU A 172 7.78 2.27 -8.72
N GLY A 173 9.11 2.26 -8.54
CA GLY A 173 9.97 1.23 -9.09
C GLY A 173 9.68 -0.13 -8.47
N VAL A 174 9.55 -0.16 -7.14
CA VAL A 174 9.11 -1.38 -6.41
C VAL A 174 7.73 -1.81 -6.87
N VAL A 175 6.77 -0.88 -6.96
CA VAL A 175 5.40 -1.19 -7.40
C VAL A 175 5.39 -1.82 -8.79
N ALA A 176 6.19 -1.31 -9.74
CA ALA A 176 6.27 -1.85 -11.10
C ALA A 176 6.80 -3.29 -11.14
N GLU A 177 7.65 -3.67 -10.19
CA GLU A 177 8.31 -4.97 -10.14
C GLU A 177 7.45 -6.04 -9.46
N VAL A 178 6.74 -5.68 -8.38
CA VAL A 178 6.13 -6.69 -7.47
C VAL A 178 4.62 -6.68 -7.43
N CYS A 179 3.95 -5.60 -7.85
CA CYS A 179 2.50 -5.47 -7.67
C CYS A 179 1.75 -5.90 -8.93
N GLU A 180 0.71 -6.73 -8.75
CA GLU A 180 -0.25 -7.05 -9.83
C GLU A 180 -1.26 -5.92 -10.04
N LYS A 181 -1.70 -5.30 -8.94
CA LYS A 181 -2.69 -4.22 -8.91
C LYS A 181 -2.19 -3.06 -8.06
N VAL A 182 -2.57 -1.86 -8.45
CA VAL A 182 -2.09 -0.61 -7.86
C VAL A 182 -3.27 0.28 -7.54
N LEU A 183 -3.30 0.81 -6.32
CA LEU A 183 -4.25 1.82 -5.87
C LEU A 183 -3.44 3.09 -5.57
N VAL A 184 -3.67 4.13 -6.36
CA VAL A 184 -3.05 5.44 -6.17
C VAL A 184 -3.94 6.28 -5.26
N MET A 185 -3.35 6.83 -4.20
CA MET A 185 -4.05 7.71 -3.26
C MET A 185 -3.46 9.12 -3.28
N TYR A 186 -4.32 10.11 -3.08
CA TYR A 186 -3.93 11.49 -2.83
C TYR A 186 -4.83 12.12 -1.78
N GLY A 187 -4.25 12.80 -0.78
CA GLY A 187 -5.03 13.50 0.24
C GLY A 187 -6.07 12.62 0.96
N GLY A 188 -5.73 11.35 1.23
CA GLY A 188 -6.63 10.38 1.85
C GLY A 188 -7.73 9.82 0.93
N THR A 189 -7.67 10.11 -0.37
CA THR A 189 -8.68 9.72 -1.35
C THR A 189 -8.06 8.82 -2.41
N MET A 190 -8.73 7.72 -2.77
CA MET A 190 -8.37 6.93 -3.96
C MET A 190 -8.61 7.79 -5.21
N VAL A 191 -7.57 7.97 -6.01
CA VAL A 191 -7.63 8.76 -7.25
C VAL A 191 -7.58 7.89 -8.50
N GLU A 192 -6.94 6.72 -8.42
CA GLU A 192 -6.86 5.76 -9.52
C GLU A 192 -6.62 4.35 -9.00
N TYR A 193 -7.17 3.35 -9.70
CA TYR A 193 -6.95 1.93 -9.41
C TYR A 193 -6.96 1.13 -10.70
N GLY A 194 -6.06 0.15 -10.82
CA GLY A 194 -5.98 -0.75 -11.95
C GLY A 194 -4.88 -1.77 -11.79
N THR A 195 -4.61 -2.56 -12.83
CA THR A 195 -3.38 -3.37 -12.90
C THR A 195 -2.15 -2.47 -12.96
N ALA A 196 -1.00 -2.97 -12.52
CA ALA A 196 0.26 -2.23 -12.66
C ALA A 196 0.51 -1.85 -14.14
N GLU A 197 0.26 -2.77 -15.07
CA GLU A 197 0.39 -2.49 -16.50
C GLU A 197 -0.48 -1.29 -16.94
N GLN A 198 -1.77 -1.28 -16.59
CA GLN A 198 -2.69 -0.18 -16.92
C GLN A 198 -2.23 1.16 -16.34
N ILE A 199 -1.83 1.18 -15.06
CA ILE A 199 -1.42 2.41 -14.37
C ILE A 199 -0.15 3.00 -14.98
N PHE A 200 0.85 2.17 -15.29
CA PHE A 200 2.12 2.67 -15.85
C PHE A 200 2.00 3.00 -17.34
N ALA A 201 1.25 2.20 -18.11
CA ALA A 201 1.09 2.38 -19.54
C ALA A 201 0.14 3.53 -19.89
N ALA A 202 -1.00 3.65 -19.22
CA ALA A 202 -2.07 4.59 -19.60
C ALA A 202 -2.76 5.22 -18.36
N PRO A 203 -2.02 5.93 -17.49
CA PRO A 203 -2.58 6.59 -16.31
C PRO A 203 -3.68 7.57 -16.69
N LYS A 204 -4.77 7.55 -15.94
CA LYS A 204 -5.97 8.35 -16.20
C LYS A 204 -6.06 9.55 -15.27
N HIS A 205 -5.56 9.49 -14.05
CA HIS A 205 -5.62 10.64 -13.16
C HIS A 205 -4.41 11.56 -13.35
N PRO A 206 -4.58 12.90 -13.46
CA PRO A 206 -3.47 13.83 -13.65
C PRO A 206 -2.37 13.75 -12.59
N TYR A 207 -2.72 13.40 -11.35
CA TYR A 207 -1.75 13.11 -10.29
C TYR A 207 -0.89 11.88 -10.61
N THR A 208 -1.50 10.77 -11.03
CA THR A 208 -0.79 9.54 -11.41
C THR A 208 0.15 9.79 -12.59
N LEU A 209 -0.32 10.55 -13.59
CA LEU A 209 0.51 10.97 -14.70
C LEU A 209 1.73 11.77 -14.21
N GLY A 210 1.51 12.78 -13.37
CA GLY A 210 2.59 13.59 -12.81
C GLY A 210 3.58 12.81 -11.95
N LEU A 211 3.10 11.79 -11.22
CA LEU A 211 3.97 10.87 -10.47
C LEU A 211 4.91 10.10 -11.40
N LEU A 212 4.38 9.54 -12.49
CA LEU A 212 5.16 8.79 -13.47
C LEU A 212 6.13 9.68 -14.25
N GLU A 213 5.75 10.92 -14.55
CA GLU A 213 6.63 11.92 -15.19
C GLU A 213 7.74 12.44 -14.26
N SER A 214 7.56 12.30 -12.94
CA SER A 214 8.57 12.64 -11.94
C SER A 214 9.62 11.55 -11.75
N LEU A 215 9.44 10.35 -12.35
CA LEU A 215 10.39 9.25 -12.23
C LEU A 215 11.53 9.37 -13.25
N PRO A 216 12.77 9.06 -12.86
CA PRO A 216 13.89 8.98 -13.79
C PRO A 216 13.70 7.82 -14.77
N ARG A 217 13.79 8.13 -16.05
CA ARG A 217 13.81 7.15 -17.14
C ARG A 217 15.26 6.80 -17.49
N LEU A 218 15.59 5.51 -17.51
CA LEU A 218 16.96 5.04 -17.79
C LEU A 218 17.34 5.24 -19.27
N ASP A 219 16.35 5.28 -20.15
CA ASP A 219 16.43 5.40 -21.60
C ASP A 219 16.42 6.84 -22.13
N GLU A 220 15.99 7.81 -21.31
CA GLU A 220 15.88 9.22 -21.71
C GLU A 220 16.53 10.16 -20.69
N ARG A 221 17.51 10.98 -21.11
CA ARG A 221 18.01 12.12 -20.32
C ARG A 221 17.03 13.30 -20.39
N ARG A 222 15.78 13.08 -19.97
CA ARG A 222 14.80 14.16 -19.81
C ARG A 222 14.92 14.80 -18.44
N ARG A 223 14.60 16.10 -18.39
CA ARG A 223 14.47 16.84 -17.13
C ARG A 223 13.24 16.31 -16.40
N LEU A 224 13.41 15.87 -15.16
CA LEU A 224 12.29 15.48 -14.30
C LEU A 224 11.32 16.66 -14.15
N VAL A 225 10.02 16.38 -14.32
CA VAL A 225 8.96 17.38 -14.17
C VAL A 225 8.33 17.18 -12.79
N PRO A 226 8.63 18.04 -11.80
CA PRO A 226 8.01 17.92 -10.48
C PRO A 226 6.55 18.32 -10.54
N ILE A 227 5.72 17.68 -9.70
CA ILE A 227 4.35 18.12 -9.47
C ILE A 227 4.38 19.42 -8.67
N GLU A 228 4.03 20.54 -9.31
CA GLU A 228 4.05 21.87 -8.70
C GLU A 228 3.10 22.00 -7.48
N GLY A 229 3.37 22.98 -6.63
CA GLY A 229 2.58 23.28 -5.44
C GLY A 229 2.86 22.38 -4.23
N GLN A 230 2.13 22.63 -3.13
CA GLN A 230 2.28 21.91 -1.86
C GLN A 230 1.14 20.89 -1.66
N PRO A 231 1.38 19.74 -1.00
CA PRO A 231 0.31 18.83 -0.59
C PRO A 231 -0.83 19.55 0.17
N PRO A 232 -2.09 19.10 0.02
CA PRO A 232 -3.22 19.75 0.66
C PRO A 232 -3.13 19.59 2.18
N ASN A 233 -3.67 20.58 2.89
CA ASN A 233 -3.89 20.44 4.33
C ASN A 233 -5.06 19.46 4.55
N LEU A 234 -4.79 18.30 5.17
CA LEU A 234 -5.80 17.27 5.42
C LEU A 234 -6.93 17.73 6.36
N LEU A 235 -6.71 18.78 7.14
CA LEU A 235 -7.76 19.40 7.99
C LEU A 235 -8.69 20.33 7.19
N ARG A 236 -8.28 20.73 5.98
CA ARG A 236 -9.01 21.67 5.13
C ARG A 236 -8.90 21.24 3.66
N LEU A 237 -9.52 20.12 3.35
CA LEU A 237 -9.65 19.63 1.98
C LEU A 237 -10.70 20.45 1.21
N PRO A 238 -10.54 20.63 -0.11
CA PRO A 238 -11.60 21.20 -0.96
C PRO A 238 -12.83 20.29 -0.97
N ALA A 239 -14.00 20.85 -1.28
CA ALA A 239 -15.25 20.10 -1.38
C ALA A 239 -15.25 19.16 -2.60
N GLY A 240 -14.59 19.57 -3.69
CA GLY A 240 -14.41 18.77 -4.90
C GLY A 240 -13.16 17.90 -4.89
N CYS A 241 -12.46 17.88 -6.03
CA CYS A 241 -11.23 17.13 -6.21
C CYS A 241 -10.11 17.65 -5.30
N VAL A 242 -9.61 16.76 -4.44
CA VAL A 242 -8.49 17.01 -3.52
C VAL A 242 -7.19 17.44 -4.21
N PHE A 243 -7.01 17.06 -5.47
CA PHE A 243 -5.84 17.42 -6.28
C PHE A 243 -6.03 18.71 -7.10
N ALA A 244 -7.23 19.29 -7.14
CA ALA A 244 -7.53 20.48 -7.96
C ALA A 244 -6.52 21.64 -7.79
N PRO A 245 -6.03 21.98 -6.57
CA PRO A 245 -5.08 23.09 -6.39
C PRO A 245 -3.73 22.90 -7.10
N ARG A 246 -3.35 21.66 -7.42
CA ARG A 246 -2.07 21.30 -8.07
C ARG A 246 -2.26 20.70 -9.45
N CYS A 247 -3.50 20.46 -9.86
CA CYS A 247 -3.79 19.85 -11.15
C CYS A 247 -3.54 20.87 -12.28
N PRO A 248 -2.68 20.55 -13.26
CA PRO A 248 -2.43 21.44 -14.39
C PRO A 248 -3.69 21.63 -15.26
N TYR A 249 -4.60 20.67 -15.24
CA TYR A 249 -5.84 20.62 -16.01
C TYR A 249 -7.08 21.05 -15.20
N ALA A 250 -6.90 21.72 -14.06
CA ALA A 250 -8.01 22.11 -13.19
C ALA A 250 -8.91 23.19 -13.83
N LEU A 251 -10.20 22.87 -13.98
CA LEU A 251 -11.25 23.83 -14.28
C LEU A 251 -11.92 24.33 -12.97
N PRO A 252 -12.63 25.48 -12.98
CA PRO A 252 -13.24 26.06 -11.77
C PRO A 252 -14.15 25.08 -11.00
N ASP A 253 -14.87 24.20 -11.71
CA ASP A 253 -15.77 23.21 -11.10
C ASP A 253 -15.03 22.11 -10.31
N HIS A 254 -13.75 21.86 -10.63
CA HIS A 254 -12.98 20.76 -10.01
C HIS A 254 -12.83 20.92 -8.50
N ALA A 255 -12.79 22.14 -7.97
CA ALA A 255 -12.60 22.37 -6.53
C ALA A 255 -13.92 22.36 -5.74
N VAL A 256 -15.05 22.40 -6.43
CA VAL A 256 -16.38 22.58 -5.84
C VAL A 256 -17.15 21.27 -5.78
N ASN A 257 -17.16 20.51 -6.87
CA ASN A 257 -17.93 19.28 -6.99
C ASN A 257 -17.05 18.02 -6.88
N PRO A 258 -17.47 16.98 -6.12
CA PRO A 258 -16.75 15.73 -6.06
C PRO A 258 -16.60 15.11 -7.47
N PRO A 259 -15.38 14.73 -7.87
CA PRO A 259 -15.16 14.07 -9.15
C PRO A 259 -15.88 12.71 -9.21
N PRO A 260 -16.48 12.33 -10.36
CA PRO A 260 -17.04 11.00 -10.55
C PRO A 260 -15.94 9.93 -10.55
N ILE A 261 -16.30 8.70 -10.22
CA ILE A 261 -15.47 7.52 -10.51
C ILE A 261 -15.86 7.04 -11.91
N VAL A 262 -14.89 6.97 -12.81
CA VAL A 262 -15.09 6.50 -14.19
C VAL A 262 -14.35 5.20 -14.37
N ASP A 263 -15.04 4.20 -14.93
CA ASP A 263 -14.48 2.89 -15.28
C ASP A 263 -14.09 2.87 -16.76
N PHE A 264 -12.84 2.52 -17.03
CA PHE A 264 -12.24 2.42 -18.38
C PHE A 264 -12.21 0.98 -18.89
N GLY A 265 -12.83 0.04 -18.17
CA GLY A 265 -12.84 -1.39 -18.46
C GLY A 265 -11.67 -2.13 -17.81
N GLY A 266 -11.83 -3.45 -17.67
CA GLY A 266 -10.79 -4.31 -17.10
C GLY A 266 -10.44 -3.99 -15.63
N GLY A 267 -11.35 -3.31 -14.90
CA GLY A 267 -11.14 -2.89 -13.52
C GLY A 267 -10.26 -1.64 -13.37
N HIS A 268 -9.95 -0.92 -14.44
CA HIS A 268 -9.22 0.35 -14.40
C HIS A 268 -10.19 1.50 -14.13
N VAL A 269 -10.14 2.07 -12.93
CA VAL A 269 -11.01 3.17 -12.52
C VAL A 269 -10.21 4.40 -12.14
N ALA A 270 -10.74 5.59 -12.43
CA ALA A 270 -10.16 6.85 -11.98
C ALA A 270 -11.23 7.81 -11.46
N ARG A 271 -10.88 8.55 -10.41
CA ARG A 271 -11.76 9.54 -9.80
C ARG A 271 -11.42 10.93 -10.34
N CYS A 272 -11.98 11.32 -11.48
CA CYS A 272 -11.62 12.57 -12.15
C CYS A 272 -12.76 13.23 -12.94
N THR A 273 -12.90 14.55 -12.80
CA THR A 273 -13.92 15.35 -13.52
C THR A 273 -13.67 15.48 -15.02
N LEU A 274 -12.42 15.34 -15.48
CA LEU A 274 -12.08 15.45 -16.90
C LEU A 274 -12.87 14.47 -17.79
N TYR A 275 -13.22 13.31 -17.24
CA TYR A 275 -13.92 12.24 -17.97
C TYR A 275 -15.45 12.32 -17.84
N LYS A 276 -15.98 13.33 -17.15
CA LYS A 276 -17.42 13.50 -16.96
C LYS A 276 -18.14 13.73 -18.29
N GLU A 277 -17.53 14.52 -19.17
CA GLU A 277 -18.10 14.89 -20.49
C GLU A 277 -17.40 14.17 -21.65
N GLU A 278 -16.12 13.81 -21.50
CA GLU A 278 -15.33 13.11 -22.52
C GLU A 278 -14.71 11.82 -21.95
N PRO A 279 -15.47 10.71 -21.83
CA PRO A 279 -14.94 9.46 -21.27
C PRO A 279 -13.75 8.85 -22.04
N GLY A 280 -13.63 9.16 -23.34
CA GLY A 280 -12.54 8.69 -24.21
C GLY A 280 -11.30 9.59 -24.23
N LEU A 281 -11.23 10.62 -23.39
CA LEU A 281 -10.11 11.56 -23.35
C LEU A 281 -8.78 10.84 -23.04
N ASP A 282 -7.74 11.15 -23.81
CA ASP A 282 -6.36 10.80 -23.47
C ASP A 282 -5.64 12.04 -22.96
N ILE A 283 -5.44 12.11 -21.63
CA ILE A 283 -4.82 13.27 -20.98
C ILE A 283 -3.35 13.50 -21.38
N ARG A 284 -2.66 12.52 -21.98
CA ARG A 284 -1.31 12.70 -22.49
C ARG A 284 -1.32 13.33 -23.87
N LEU A 285 -2.19 12.86 -24.75
CA LEU A 285 -2.31 13.39 -26.11
C LEU A 285 -2.93 14.79 -26.13
N GLU A 286 -3.88 15.06 -25.23
CA GLU A 286 -4.61 16.32 -25.16
C GLU A 286 -4.03 17.31 -24.13
N ALA A 287 -2.82 17.04 -23.60
CA ALA A 287 -2.23 17.80 -22.50
C ALA A 287 -2.15 19.31 -22.76
N ASP A 288 -1.80 19.73 -23.98
CA ASP A 288 -1.66 21.14 -24.34
C ASP A 288 -3.03 21.84 -24.43
N ARG A 289 -4.03 21.19 -25.05
CA ARG A 289 -5.42 21.68 -25.07
C ARG A 289 -5.96 21.87 -23.67
N LEU A 290 -5.75 20.88 -22.79
CA LEU A 290 -6.21 20.91 -21.41
C LEU A 290 -5.53 22.01 -20.58
N LYS A 291 -4.21 22.22 -20.76
CA LYS A 291 -3.47 23.30 -20.10
C LYS A 291 -3.96 24.69 -20.54
N LEU A 292 -4.18 24.88 -21.84
CA LEU A 292 -4.71 26.13 -22.39
C LEU A 292 -6.10 26.44 -21.81
N ALA A 293 -7.01 25.47 -21.80
CA ALA A 293 -8.34 25.63 -21.21
C ALA A 293 -8.30 25.98 -19.71
N SER A 294 -7.44 25.30 -18.94
CA SER A 294 -7.21 25.58 -17.52
C SER A 294 -6.66 26.98 -17.27
N ALA A 295 -5.69 27.44 -18.08
CA ALA A 295 -5.12 28.78 -17.98
C ALA A 295 -6.17 29.87 -18.25
N SER A 296 -6.92 29.75 -19.36
CA SER A 296 -7.98 30.70 -19.71
C SER A 296 -9.07 30.77 -18.64
N ALA A 297 -9.47 29.63 -18.05
CA ALA A 297 -10.47 29.61 -16.99
C ALA A 297 -9.99 30.29 -15.69
N LYS A 298 -8.70 30.16 -15.36
CA LYS A 298 -8.09 30.83 -14.19
C LYS A 298 -7.97 32.33 -14.39
N GLU A 299 -7.70 32.79 -15.61
CA GLU A 299 -7.68 34.22 -15.96
C GLU A 299 -9.09 34.82 -15.85
N ALA A 300 -10.10 34.15 -16.40
CA ALA A 300 -11.49 34.60 -16.32
C ALA A 300 -12.02 34.69 -14.88
N ALA A 301 -11.56 33.83 -13.96
CA ALA A 301 -11.96 33.88 -12.55
C ALA A 301 -11.26 34.97 -11.71
N ARG A 302 -10.25 35.65 -12.27
CA ARG A 302 -9.49 36.72 -11.60
C ARG A 302 -9.91 38.12 -12.01
N GLY A 303 -10.61 38.26 -13.14
CA GLY A 303 -11.18 39.52 -13.64
C GLY A 303 -12.61 39.72 -13.13
#